data_AF-A0A644W6A0-F1
#
_entry.id   AF-A0A644W6A0-F1
#
_cell.length_a   1.000
_cell.length_b   1.000
_cell.length_c   1.000
_cell.angle_alpha   90.00
_cell.angle_beta   90.00
_cell.angle_gamma   90.00
#
_symmetry.space_group_name_H-M   'P 1'
#
loop_
_entity.id
_entity.type
_entity.pdbx_description
1 polymer ?
#
loop_
_entity_poly.entity_id
_entity_poly.type
_entity_poly.pdbx_seq_one_letter_code
_entity_poly.pdbx_strand_id
1 'polypeptide(L)'
;MTISTASFNERLGRIERERARTKGRVVLHVGAEEVLVRSAEDFAGVRAPAPHGSASALALALCVTLGMVSYAASVALRARFLSLPDAGQVLSDRAMLTGIGCGLALAVAFGLALRLRGTGLWAAQLLGVVLAAMTLHNLAFWAPEAAGLAFTSRWVESVQAATAPASLVFREKLFTF
;
A
#
# COMPACT_ATOMS: atom_id res chain seq x y z
N MET A 1 42.74 45.89 11.27
CA MET A 1 43.18 44.48 11.30
C MET A 1 43.36 44.00 9.86
N THR A 2 44.59 44.02 9.36
CA THR A 2 44.94 43.48 8.03
C THR A 2 45.16 41.98 8.16
N ILE A 3 44.17 41.18 7.76
CA ILE A 3 44.34 39.73 7.60
C ILE A 3 45.33 39.55 6.44
N SER A 4 46.58 39.21 6.76
CA SER A 4 47.64 39.02 5.77
C SER A 4 47.24 37.92 4.79
N THR A 5 47.20 38.25 3.50
CA THR A 5 46.95 37.33 2.38
C THR A 5 47.91 36.14 2.38
N ALA A 6 49.11 36.31 2.94
CA ALA A 6 50.08 35.24 3.14
C ALA A 6 49.54 34.12 4.05
N SER A 7 48.83 34.48 5.14
CA SER A 7 48.24 33.50 6.05
C SER A 7 47.07 32.72 5.43
N PHE A 8 46.36 33.33 4.48
CA PHE A 8 45.25 32.69 3.78
C PHE A 8 45.75 31.70 2.73
N ASN A 9 46.75 32.09 1.92
CA ASN A 9 47.35 31.21 0.93
C ASN A 9 48.06 30.01 1.57
N GLU A 10 48.69 30.22 2.74
CA GLU A 10 49.29 29.12 3.50
C GLU A 10 48.23 28.12 4.01
N ARG A 11 47.06 28.62 4.45
CA ARG A 11 45.93 27.77 4.84
C ARG A 11 45.35 27.01 3.66
N LEU A 12 45.20 27.65 2.49
CA LEU A 12 44.77 26.96 1.27
C LEU A 12 45.75 25.85 0.86
N GLY A 13 47.05 26.14 0.83
CA GLY A 13 48.07 25.13 0.50
C GLY A 13 48.16 24.00 1.53
N ARG A 14 47.74 24.21 2.77
CA ARG A 14 47.60 23.15 3.78
C ARG A 14 46.39 22.27 3.49
N ILE A 15 45.24 22.88 3.20
CA ILE A 15 43.99 22.19 2.86
C ILE A 15 44.16 21.35 1.59
N GLU A 16 44.85 21.87 0.57
CA GLU A 16 45.12 21.12 -0.68
C GLU A 16 46.02 19.90 -0.44
N ARG A 17 47.06 20.04 0.39
CA ARG A 17 47.94 18.92 0.77
C ARG A 17 47.20 17.86 1.58
N GLU A 18 46.33 18.28 2.50
CA GLU A 18 45.48 17.36 3.26
C GLU A 18 44.47 16.64 2.36
N ARG A 19 43.83 17.36 1.44
CA ARG A 19 42.88 16.81 0.45
C ARG A 19 43.56 15.81 -0.49
N ALA A 20 44.80 16.07 -0.89
CA ALA A 20 45.60 15.16 -1.70
C ALA A 20 45.99 13.90 -0.90
N ARG A 21 46.40 14.05 0.37
CA ARG A 21 46.74 12.94 1.28
C ARG A 21 45.54 12.02 1.51
N THR A 22 44.36 12.57 1.71
CA THR A 22 43.13 11.78 1.94
C THR A 22 42.45 11.34 0.64
N LYS A 23 43.00 11.68 -0.54
CA LYS A 23 42.40 11.40 -1.87
C LYS A 23 40.92 11.82 -1.94
N GLY A 24 40.57 12.96 -1.34
CA GLY A 24 39.19 13.44 -1.29
C GLY A 24 38.25 12.70 -0.32
N ARG A 25 38.76 11.79 0.52
CA ARG A 25 37.99 11.11 1.57
C ARG A 25 38.01 11.92 2.88
N VAL A 26 36.97 11.73 3.68
CA VAL A 26 36.84 12.34 5.01
C VAL A 26 37.45 11.40 6.05
N VAL A 27 38.36 11.90 6.88
CA VAL A 27 38.91 11.14 8.01
C VAL A 27 37.96 11.28 9.19
N LEU A 28 37.43 10.17 9.67
CA LEU A 28 36.66 10.09 10.90
C LEU A 28 37.50 9.43 11.96
N HIS A 29 37.70 10.13 13.08
CA HIS A 29 38.32 9.56 14.26
C HIS A 29 37.26 8.80 15.06
N VAL A 30 37.37 7.48 15.11
CA VAL A 30 36.47 6.60 15.86
C VAL A 30 37.28 5.98 17.00
N GLY A 31 37.19 6.60 18.18
CA GLY A 31 38.03 6.22 19.32
C GLY A 31 39.51 6.52 19.05
N ALA A 32 40.36 5.49 19.08
CA ALA A 32 41.80 5.60 18.82
C ALA A 32 42.18 5.34 17.34
N GLU A 33 41.21 5.03 16.48
CA GLU A 33 41.46 4.68 15.08
C GLU A 33 40.99 5.78 14.11
N GLU A 34 41.77 5.98 13.05
CA GLU A 34 41.43 6.85 11.92
C GLU A 34 40.78 6.02 10.80
N VAL A 35 39.52 6.32 10.50
CA VAL A 35 38.75 5.65 9.43
C VAL A 35 38.54 6.63 8.28
N LEU A 36 39.02 6.27 7.09
CA LEU A 36 38.82 7.03 5.85
C LEU A 36 37.46 6.68 5.23
N VAL A 37 36.50 7.58 5.33
CA VAL A 37 35.14 7.41 4.80
C VAL A 37 34.96 8.24 3.52
N ARG A 38 34.16 7.73 2.58
CA ARG A 38 33.82 8.44 1.33
C ARG A 38 33.16 9.79 1.65
N SER A 39 33.49 10.82 0.87
CA SER A 39 32.94 12.16 1.06
C SER A 39 31.45 12.18 0.76
N ALA A 40 30.69 13.07 1.41
CA ALA A 40 29.27 13.30 1.08
C ALA A 40 29.06 13.64 -0.41
N GLU A 41 30.06 14.24 -1.05
CA GLU A 41 30.07 14.52 -2.49
C GLU A 41 30.11 13.25 -3.35
N ASP A 42 30.75 12.17 -2.87
CA ASP A 42 30.71 10.85 -3.54
C ASP A 42 29.30 10.25 -3.51
N PHE A 43 28.46 10.67 -2.55
CA PHE A 43 27.06 10.25 -2.45
C PHE A 43 26.10 11.19 -3.19
N ALA A 44 26.54 12.37 -3.63
CA ALA A 44 25.69 13.36 -4.31
C ALA A 44 25.15 12.86 -5.67
N GLY A 45 25.68 11.76 -6.21
CA GLY A 45 25.17 11.07 -7.40
C GLY A 45 24.67 9.64 -7.14
N VAL A 46 24.80 9.12 -5.92
CA VAL A 46 24.30 7.79 -5.56
C VAL A 46 22.79 7.91 -5.39
N ARG A 47 22.07 7.79 -6.50
CA ARG A 47 20.64 7.48 -6.45
C ARG A 47 20.49 6.25 -5.58
N ALA A 48 19.73 6.39 -4.49
CA ALA A 48 19.24 5.23 -3.75
C ALA A 48 18.71 4.23 -4.79
N PRO A 49 19.07 2.93 -4.68
CA PRO A 49 18.55 1.93 -5.60
C PRO A 49 17.04 2.12 -5.67
N ALA A 50 16.49 2.18 -6.88
CA ALA A 50 15.06 2.40 -7.09
C ALA A 50 14.30 1.50 -6.12
N PRO A 51 13.35 2.05 -5.33
CA PRO A 51 12.63 1.27 -4.34
C PRO A 51 12.12 0.01 -5.05
N HIS A 52 12.51 -1.16 -4.55
CA HIS A 52 12.10 -2.43 -5.13
C HIS A 52 10.57 -2.47 -5.08
N GLY A 53 9.93 -2.26 -6.23
CA GLY A 53 8.49 -2.02 -6.31
C GLY A 53 8.11 -0.94 -7.31
N SER A 54 8.78 -0.87 -8.48
CA SER A 54 8.14 -0.17 -9.60
C SER A 54 6.78 -0.82 -9.80
N ALA A 55 5.74 0.00 -9.87
CA ALA A 55 4.36 -0.44 -10.03
C ALA A 55 4.20 -1.04 -11.44
N SER A 56 4.70 -2.25 -11.65
CA SER A 56 4.43 -3.00 -12.85
C SER A 56 2.92 -3.23 -12.94
N ALA A 57 2.38 -3.25 -14.16
CA ALA A 57 0.95 -3.49 -14.36
C ALA A 57 0.49 -4.78 -13.65
N LEU A 58 1.36 -5.80 -13.61
CA LEU A 58 1.12 -7.04 -12.87
C LEU A 58 1.05 -6.80 -11.36
N ALA A 59 1.98 -6.03 -10.77
CA ALA A 59 1.96 -5.73 -9.34
C ALA A 59 0.71 -4.92 -8.95
N LEU A 60 0.30 -3.98 -9.80
CA LEU A 60 -0.94 -3.23 -9.62
C LEU A 60 -2.17 -4.15 -9.69
N ALA A 61 -2.25 -5.01 -10.71
CA ALA A 61 -3.34 -5.96 -10.85
C ALA A 61 -3.44 -6.90 -9.64
N LEU A 62 -2.30 -7.42 -9.16
CA LEU A 62 -2.23 -8.25 -7.95
C LEU A 62 -2.69 -7.49 -6.69
N CYS A 63 -2.40 -6.20 -6.59
CA CYS A 63 -2.87 -5.37 -5.48
C CYS A 63 -4.37 -5.13 -5.54
N VAL A 64 -4.93 -4.89 -6.74
CA VAL A 64 -6.38 -4.77 -6.93
C VAL A 64 -7.07 -6.08 -6.54
N THR A 65 -6.60 -7.22 -7.05
CA THR A 65 -7.20 -8.52 -6.72
C THR A 65 -7.07 -8.84 -5.24
N LEU A 66 -5.93 -8.52 -4.61
CA LEU A 66 -5.75 -8.66 -3.18
C LEU A 66 -6.77 -7.81 -2.40
N GLY A 67 -7.00 -6.57 -2.82
CA GLY A 67 -8.02 -5.70 -2.24
C GLY A 67 -9.43 -6.29 -2.36
N MET A 68 -9.77 -6.81 -3.53
CA MET A 68 -11.06 -7.45 -3.77
C MET A 68 -11.26 -8.70 -2.88
N VAL A 69 -10.26 -9.57 -2.82
CA VAL A 69 -10.27 -10.78 -1.99
C VAL A 69 -10.33 -10.41 -0.51
N SER A 70 -9.66 -9.36 -0.08
CA SER A 70 -9.69 -8.91 1.32
C SER A 70 -11.07 -8.41 1.73
N TYR A 71 -11.77 -7.68 0.85
CA TYR A 71 -13.16 -7.30 1.09
C TYR A 71 -14.10 -8.52 1.11
N ALA A 72 -13.94 -9.45 0.16
CA ALA A 72 -14.70 -10.69 0.16
C ALA A 72 -14.45 -11.50 1.45
N ALA A 73 -13.21 -11.63 1.89
CA ALA A 73 -12.86 -12.28 3.15
C ALA A 73 -13.51 -11.58 4.35
N SER A 74 -13.57 -10.24 4.37
CA SER A 74 -14.25 -9.49 5.44
C SER A 74 -15.76 -9.78 5.45
N VAL A 75 -16.40 -9.84 4.28
CA VAL A 75 -17.82 -10.20 4.15
C VAL A 75 -18.06 -11.63 4.60
N ALA A 76 -17.21 -12.59 4.20
CA ALA A 76 -17.32 -13.99 4.60
C ALA A 76 -17.15 -14.18 6.11
N LEU A 77 -16.16 -13.50 6.70
CA LEU A 77 -15.92 -13.55 8.15
C LEU A 77 -17.14 -12.98 8.91
N ARG A 78 -17.67 -11.84 8.46
CA ARG A 78 -18.89 -11.27 9.06
C ARG A 78 -20.09 -12.18 8.87
N ALA A 79 -20.28 -12.77 7.69
CA ALA A 79 -21.40 -13.66 7.42
C ALA A 79 -21.36 -14.96 8.25
N ARG A 80 -20.17 -15.45 8.60
CA ARG A 80 -20.01 -16.70 9.36
C ARG A 80 -19.96 -16.49 10.88
N PHE A 81 -19.32 -15.43 11.33
CA PHE A 81 -19.02 -15.22 12.76
C PHE A 81 -19.81 -14.08 13.39
N LEU A 82 -20.36 -13.17 12.60
CA LEU A 82 -21.26 -12.13 13.09
C LEU A 82 -22.67 -12.45 12.58
N SER A 83 -23.68 -12.14 13.38
CA SER A 83 -25.07 -12.28 12.91
C SER A 83 -25.25 -11.43 11.66
N LEU A 84 -25.67 -12.04 10.54
CA LEU A 84 -25.93 -11.27 9.33
C LEU A 84 -27.01 -10.22 9.64
N PRO A 85 -26.78 -8.99 9.19
CA PRO A 85 -27.82 -7.97 9.24
C PRO A 85 -28.96 -8.37 8.28
N ASP A 86 -30.21 -8.04 8.63
CA ASP A 86 -31.39 -8.37 7.80
C ASP A 86 -31.25 -7.83 6.37
N ALA A 87 -31.96 -8.40 5.38
CA ALA A 87 -31.78 -8.09 3.95
C ALA A 87 -31.74 -6.58 3.63
N GLY A 88 -32.51 -5.74 4.34
CA GLY A 88 -32.50 -4.28 4.16
C GLY A 88 -31.24 -3.56 4.67
N GLN A 89 -30.46 -4.17 5.56
CA GLN A 89 -29.21 -3.61 6.08
C GLN A 89 -27.99 -3.96 5.20
N VAL A 90 -28.14 -4.88 4.24
CA VAL A 90 -27.07 -5.26 3.30
C VAL A 90 -26.67 -4.07 2.41
N LEU A 91 -27.62 -3.18 2.08
CA LEU A 91 -27.35 -1.94 1.34
C LEU A 91 -26.91 -0.76 2.21
N SER A 92 -27.00 -0.84 3.53
CA SER A 92 -26.79 0.33 4.39
C SER A 92 -25.38 0.89 4.25
N ASP A 93 -25.26 2.22 4.18
CA ASP A 93 -23.97 2.93 4.13
C ASP A 93 -23.05 2.52 5.29
N ARG A 94 -23.63 2.25 6.47
CA ARG A 94 -22.87 1.79 7.64
C ARG A 94 -22.29 0.41 7.44
N ALA A 95 -23.06 -0.51 6.87
CA ALA A 95 -22.62 -1.88 6.59
C ALA A 95 -21.52 -1.91 5.51
N MET A 96 -21.65 -1.05 4.49
CA MET A 96 -20.65 -0.86 3.43
C MET A 96 -19.36 -0.25 3.99
N LEU A 97 -19.44 0.86 4.75
CA LEU A 97 -18.28 1.50 5.38
C LEU A 97 -17.54 0.55 6.34
N THR A 98 -18.28 -0.19 7.15
CA THR A 98 -17.70 -1.20 8.05
C THR A 98 -17.00 -2.30 7.25
N GLY A 99 -17.62 -2.76 6.15
CA GLY A 99 -17.03 -3.75 5.25
C GLY A 99 -15.76 -3.26 4.59
N ILE A 100 -15.74 -2.00 4.11
CA ILE A 100 -14.57 -1.35 3.51
C ILE A 100 -13.47 -1.20 4.55
N GLY A 101 -13.78 -0.75 5.77
CA GLY A 101 -12.82 -0.61 6.85
C GLY A 101 -12.16 -1.94 7.21
N CYS A 102 -12.95 -3.00 7.43
CA CYS A 102 -12.43 -4.35 7.69
C CYS A 102 -11.65 -4.92 6.50
N GLY A 103 -12.17 -4.74 5.28
CA GLY A 103 -11.52 -5.20 4.05
C GLY A 103 -10.18 -4.51 3.81
N LEU A 104 -10.09 -3.20 4.08
CA LEU A 104 -8.86 -2.44 3.99
C LEU A 104 -7.86 -2.89 5.04
N ALA A 105 -8.28 -3.10 6.30
CA ALA A 105 -7.40 -3.61 7.35
C ALA A 105 -6.80 -4.98 6.99
N LEU A 106 -7.59 -5.87 6.39
CA LEU A 106 -7.10 -7.15 5.85
C LEU A 106 -6.16 -6.95 4.66
N ALA A 107 -6.50 -6.07 3.72
CA ALA A 107 -5.65 -5.77 2.58
C ALA A 107 -4.28 -5.21 3.01
N VAL A 108 -4.25 -4.34 4.03
CA VAL A 108 -3.03 -3.86 4.68
C VAL A 108 -2.24 -5.01 5.27
N ALA A 109 -2.88 -5.87 6.07
CA ALA A 109 -2.21 -6.97 6.74
C ALA A 109 -1.56 -7.92 5.72
N PHE A 110 -2.30 -8.30 4.67
CA PHE A 110 -1.76 -9.12 3.59
C PHE A 110 -0.71 -8.38 2.76
N GLY A 111 -0.92 -7.10 2.47
CA GLY A 111 0.05 -6.26 1.75
C GLY A 111 1.38 -6.15 2.50
N LEU A 112 1.34 -6.01 3.82
CA LEU A 112 2.52 -6.00 4.68
C LEU A 112 3.22 -7.37 4.68
N ALA A 113 2.46 -8.47 4.80
CA ALA A 113 3.00 -9.83 4.75
C ALA A 113 3.68 -10.14 3.41
N LEU A 114 3.12 -9.65 2.30
CA LEU A 114 3.65 -9.80 0.94
C LEU A 114 4.69 -8.73 0.56
N ARG A 115 5.06 -7.85 1.49
CA ARG A 115 6.04 -6.75 1.30
C ARG A 115 5.67 -5.77 0.18
N LEU A 116 4.38 -5.58 -0.08
CA LEU A 116 3.85 -4.62 -1.06
C LEU A 116 3.80 -3.21 -0.45
N ARG A 117 4.93 -2.49 -0.48
CA ARG A 117 5.13 -1.23 0.29
C ARG A 117 5.12 0.07 -0.54
N GLY A 118 4.65 0.06 -1.78
CA GLY A 118 4.60 1.26 -2.65
C GLY A 118 3.29 2.03 -2.54
N THR A 119 3.32 3.37 -2.55
CA THR A 119 2.11 4.22 -2.50
C THR A 119 1.11 3.90 -3.61
N GLY A 120 1.60 3.61 -4.84
CA GLY A 120 0.76 3.16 -5.94
C GLY A 120 0.11 1.78 -5.71
N LEU A 121 0.81 0.87 -5.02
CA LEU A 121 0.29 -0.46 -4.66
C LEU A 121 -0.79 -0.35 -3.58
N TRP A 122 -0.61 0.55 -2.63
CA TRP A 122 -1.61 0.89 -1.62
C TRP A 122 -2.89 1.47 -2.24
N ALA A 123 -2.76 2.40 -3.18
CA ALA A 123 -3.89 2.93 -3.93
C ALA A 123 -4.62 1.84 -4.73
N ALA A 124 -3.87 0.91 -5.35
CA ALA A 124 -4.44 -0.23 -6.04
C ALA A 124 -5.22 -1.19 -5.11
N GLN A 125 -4.70 -1.46 -3.91
CA GLN A 125 -5.42 -2.25 -2.90
C GLN A 125 -6.72 -1.57 -2.48
N LEU A 126 -6.67 -0.26 -2.19
CA LEU A 126 -7.87 0.52 -1.85
C LEU A 126 -8.90 0.48 -2.98
N LEU A 127 -8.46 0.66 -4.23
CA LEU A 127 -9.32 0.57 -5.40
C LEU A 127 -10.00 -0.81 -5.49
N GLY A 128 -9.24 -1.89 -5.27
CA GLY A 128 -9.77 -3.25 -5.23
C GLY A 128 -10.84 -3.46 -4.16
N VAL A 129 -10.61 -2.93 -2.95
CA VAL A 129 -11.59 -3.00 -1.85
C VAL A 129 -12.88 -2.27 -2.23
N VAL A 130 -12.77 -1.04 -2.76
CA VAL A 130 -13.94 -0.22 -3.15
C VAL A 130 -14.70 -0.89 -4.29
N LEU A 131 -13.98 -1.38 -5.32
CA LEU A 131 -14.58 -2.09 -6.45
C LEU A 131 -15.36 -3.33 -5.96
N ALA A 132 -14.77 -4.14 -5.09
CA ALA A 132 -15.45 -5.30 -4.52
C ALA A 132 -16.64 -4.89 -3.66
N ALA A 133 -16.55 -3.81 -2.88
CA ALA A 133 -17.68 -3.31 -2.10
C ALA A 133 -18.90 -2.98 -2.96
N MET A 134 -18.66 -2.46 -4.16
CA MET A 134 -19.72 -2.03 -5.09
C MET A 134 -20.25 -3.15 -5.99
N THR A 135 -19.51 -4.26 -6.15
CA THR A 135 -19.79 -5.28 -7.18
C THR A 135 -19.88 -6.71 -6.68
N LEU A 136 -19.42 -7.02 -5.46
CA LEU A 136 -19.37 -8.40 -4.94
C LEU A 136 -20.75 -9.06 -4.90
N HIS A 137 -21.82 -8.28 -4.74
CA HIS A 137 -23.18 -8.81 -4.74
C HIS A 137 -23.55 -9.51 -6.06
N ASN A 138 -22.93 -9.13 -7.19
CA ASN A 138 -23.15 -9.80 -8.47
C ASN A 138 -22.72 -11.28 -8.45
N LEU A 139 -21.76 -11.64 -7.59
CA LEU A 139 -21.32 -13.03 -7.44
C LEU A 139 -22.45 -13.94 -6.94
N ALA A 140 -23.38 -13.40 -6.14
CA ALA A 140 -24.56 -14.14 -5.68
C ALA A 140 -25.49 -14.53 -6.83
N PHE A 141 -25.45 -13.83 -7.97
CA PHE A 141 -26.26 -14.13 -9.15
C PHE A 141 -25.50 -14.99 -10.17
N TRP A 142 -24.23 -14.71 -10.40
CA TRP A 142 -23.44 -15.43 -11.41
C TRP A 142 -23.00 -16.82 -10.95
N ALA A 143 -22.70 -16.99 -9.67
CA ALA A 143 -22.20 -18.24 -9.11
C ALA A 143 -22.77 -18.48 -7.70
N PRO A 144 -24.11 -18.67 -7.56
CA PRO A 144 -24.76 -18.77 -6.25
C PRO A 144 -24.22 -19.93 -5.39
N GLU A 145 -23.89 -21.07 -6.00
CA GLU A 145 -23.35 -22.22 -5.28
C GLU A 145 -21.96 -21.93 -4.71
N ALA A 146 -21.05 -21.40 -5.54
CA ALA A 146 -19.70 -21.03 -5.10
C ALA A 146 -19.74 -19.91 -4.04
N ALA A 147 -20.64 -18.94 -4.21
CA ALA A 147 -20.87 -17.88 -3.22
C ALA A 147 -21.42 -18.45 -1.91
N GLY A 148 -22.35 -19.41 -1.97
CA GLY A 148 -22.89 -20.10 -0.79
C GLY A 148 -21.81 -20.84 -0.01
N LEU A 149 -20.85 -21.47 -0.72
CA LEU A 149 -19.70 -22.13 -0.11
C LEU A 149 -18.71 -21.14 0.52
N ALA A 150 -18.50 -19.97 -0.09
CA ALA A 150 -17.56 -18.98 0.42
C ALA A 150 -18.14 -18.17 1.61
N PHE A 151 -19.35 -17.65 1.45
CA PHE A 151 -20.03 -16.78 2.42
C PHE A 151 -20.96 -17.59 3.31
N THR A 152 -22.19 -17.82 2.86
CA THR A 152 -23.24 -18.73 3.37
C THR A 152 -24.42 -18.72 2.38
N SER A 153 -25.31 -19.71 2.41
CA SER A 153 -26.56 -19.68 1.62
C SER A 153 -27.45 -18.49 2.00
N ARG A 154 -27.56 -18.20 3.30
CA ARG A 154 -28.32 -17.05 3.81
C ARG A 154 -27.81 -15.72 3.28
N TRP A 155 -26.49 -15.56 3.14
CA TRP A 155 -25.91 -14.36 2.52
C TRP A 155 -26.38 -14.22 1.07
N VAL A 156 -26.32 -15.29 0.28
CA VAL A 156 -26.77 -15.30 -1.13
C VAL A 156 -28.24 -14.90 -1.23
N GLU A 157 -29.11 -15.52 -0.43
CA GLU A 157 -30.55 -15.18 -0.40
C GLU A 157 -30.79 -13.72 0.00
N SER A 158 -30.10 -13.22 1.02
CA SER A 158 -30.22 -11.83 1.47
C SER A 158 -29.79 -10.83 0.40
N VAL A 159 -28.72 -11.16 -0.34
CA VAL A 159 -28.19 -10.31 -1.40
C VAL A 159 -29.11 -10.33 -2.62
N GLN A 160 -29.60 -11.51 -3.02
CA GLN A 160 -30.54 -11.63 -4.13
C GLN A 160 -31.87 -10.95 -3.85
N ALA A 161 -32.31 -10.93 -2.58
CA ALA A 161 -33.51 -10.20 -2.16
C ALA A 161 -33.30 -8.67 -2.16
N ALA A 162 -32.08 -8.20 -1.90
CA ALA A 162 -31.79 -6.78 -1.71
C ALA A 162 -31.21 -6.07 -2.96
N THR A 163 -30.72 -6.81 -3.95
CA THR A 163 -30.00 -6.27 -5.12
C THR A 163 -30.49 -6.89 -6.43
N ALA A 164 -30.03 -6.35 -7.57
CA ALA A 164 -30.28 -6.91 -8.90
C ALA A 164 -28.98 -7.48 -9.50
N PRO A 165 -29.06 -8.47 -10.42
CA PRO A 165 -27.89 -8.91 -11.17
C PRO A 165 -27.36 -7.80 -12.09
N ALA A 166 -26.07 -7.88 -12.45
CA ALA A 166 -25.40 -6.93 -13.34
C ALA A 166 -25.64 -5.47 -12.93
N SER A 167 -25.42 -5.18 -11.65
CA SER A 167 -25.66 -3.87 -11.07
C SER A 167 -24.50 -3.42 -10.19
N LEU A 168 -24.53 -2.16 -9.80
CA LEU A 168 -23.55 -1.52 -8.94
C LEU A 168 -24.28 -0.87 -7.77
N VAL A 169 -23.84 -1.15 -6.55
CA VAL A 169 -24.40 -0.53 -5.33
C VAL A 169 -23.48 0.59 -4.87
N PHE A 170 -24.02 1.80 -4.75
CA PHE A 170 -23.30 2.95 -4.21
C PHE A 170 -24.23 3.86 -3.43
N ARG A 171 -23.88 4.14 -2.17
CA ARG A 171 -24.64 5.03 -1.29
C ARG A 171 -26.12 4.66 -1.16
N GLU A 172 -26.41 3.40 -0.83
CA GLU A 172 -27.77 2.84 -0.76
C GLU A 172 -28.56 2.88 -2.09
N LYS A 173 -27.94 3.29 -3.20
CA LYS A 173 -28.56 3.31 -4.52
C LYS A 173 -28.05 2.16 -5.37
N LEU A 174 -28.98 1.52 -6.07
CA LEU A 174 -28.70 0.48 -7.04
C LEU A 174 -28.66 1.11 -8.44
N PHE A 175 -27.57 0.87 -9.16
CA PHE A 175 -27.39 1.29 -10.55
C PHE A 175 -27.35 0.04 -11.43
N THR A 176 -28.32 -0.12 -12.32
CA THR A 176 -28.40 -1.25 -13.27
C THR A 176 -27.85 -0.83 -14.63
N PHE A 177 -27.24 -1.78 -15.35
CA PHE A 177 -26.72 -1.58 -16.71
C PHE A 177 -27.63 -2.18 -17.77
#